data_AF-A0A7H0IQC5-F1
#
_entry.id   AF-A0A7H0IQC5-F1
#
_cell.length_a   1.000
_cell.length_b   1.000
_cell.length_c   1.000
_cell.angle_alpha   90.00
_cell.angle_beta   90.00
_cell.angle_gamma   90.00
#
_symmetry.space_group_name_H-M   'P 1'
#
loop_
_entity.id
_entity.type
_entity.pdbx_description
1 polymer ?
#
loop_
_entity_poly.entity_id
_entity_poly.type
_entity_poly.pdbx_seq_one_letter_code
_entity_poly.pdbx_strand_id
1 'polypeptide(L)'
;MEFTIEITRHVVGYRTPEGFTREGRPCGGEWLDGDFRTIEPPSTTHAVYDEYDAEWWDGDVAAWAVDTINPTGATQPSLCSVGDAVPERAWLSGRYDDPYEGDNRVTEMTVRLTGDWSPQQRADVFHALEDG
;
A
#
# COMPACT_ATOMS: atom_id res chain seq x y z
N MET A 1 -23.42 7.87 -7.45
CA MET A 1 -22.06 7.55 -7.88
C MET A 1 -21.19 7.77 -6.68
N GLU A 2 -20.58 6.71 -6.18
CA GLU A 2 -19.67 6.75 -5.04
C GLU A 2 -18.31 6.24 -5.52
N PHE A 3 -17.30 7.12 -5.53
CA PHE A 3 -15.93 6.76 -5.87
C PHE A 3 -15.14 6.65 -4.57
N THR A 4 -14.63 5.45 -4.29
CA THR A 4 -13.95 5.16 -3.04
C THR A 4 -12.57 4.58 -3.34
N ILE A 5 -11.61 4.86 -2.47
CA ILE A 5 -10.25 4.33 -2.51
C ILE A 5 -9.98 3.68 -1.15
N GLU A 6 -9.69 2.38 -1.17
CA GLU A 6 -9.22 1.66 0.01
C GLU A 6 -7.70 1.66 0.01
N ILE A 7 -7.10 2.15 1.09
CA ILE A 7 -5.65 2.17 1.30
C ILE A 7 -5.36 1.32 2.52
N THR A 8 -4.65 0.21 2.33
CA THR A 8 -4.22 -0.68 3.40
C THR A 8 -2.73 -0.54 3.62
N ARG A 9 -2.36 -0.21 4.86
CA ARG A 9 -0.98 -0.15 5.34
C ARG A 9 -0.67 -1.41 6.14
N HIS A 10 0.44 -2.06 5.84
CA HIS A 10 0.96 -3.21 6.58
C HIS A 10 2.43 -2.99 6.91
N VAL A 11 2.81 -3.16 8.18
CA VAL A 11 4.20 -3.03 8.60
C VAL A 11 4.75 -4.40 8.92
N VAL A 12 5.77 -4.79 8.18
CA VAL A 12 6.41 -6.10 8.28
C VAL A 12 7.92 -5.95 8.49
N GLY A 13 8.54 -6.95 9.09
CA GLY A 13 9.99 -7.11 9.08
C GLY A 13 10.34 -8.37 8.29
N TYR A 14 11.43 -8.34 7.52
CA TYR A 14 11.96 -9.49 6.77
C TYR A 14 13.26 -10.04 7.37
N ARG A 15 13.76 -9.41 8.44
CA ARG A 15 14.95 -9.87 9.16
C ARG A 15 14.64 -10.09 10.62
N THR A 16 15.35 -11.04 11.21
CA THR A 16 15.42 -11.18 12.66
C THR A 16 16.05 -9.92 13.24
N PRO A 17 15.40 -9.26 14.22
CA PRO A 17 16.10 -8.29 15.03
C PRO A 17 17.36 -8.94 15.61
N GLU A 18 18.51 -8.28 15.50
CA GLU A 18 19.74 -8.74 16.16
C GLU A 18 19.53 -8.64 17.68
N GLY A 19 19.00 -9.69 18.29
CA GLY A 19 19.00 -9.84 19.74
C GLY A 19 20.42 -10.15 20.19
N PHE A 20 20.83 -9.63 21.35
CA PHE A 20 22.06 -10.05 22.02
C PHE A 20 21.70 -10.70 23.35
N THR A 21 22.31 -11.84 23.66
CA THR A 21 22.19 -12.43 24.99
C THR A 21 22.82 -11.50 26.02
N ARG A 22 22.55 -11.74 27.31
CA ARG A 22 23.22 -11.05 28.42
C ARG A 22 24.76 -11.15 28.36
N GLU A 23 25.29 -12.12 27.61
CA GLU A 23 26.71 -12.37 27.38
C GLU A 23 27.24 -11.72 26.09
N GLY A 24 26.42 -10.94 25.39
CA GLY A 24 26.80 -10.25 24.15
C GLY A 24 26.88 -11.17 22.93
N ARG A 25 26.30 -12.38 22.98
CA ARG A 25 26.22 -13.26 21.80
C ARG A 25 24.98 -12.92 20.99
N PRO A 26 25.05 -12.89 19.65
CA PRO A 26 23.84 -12.75 18.84
C PRO A 26 22.89 -13.91 19.13
N CYS A 27 21.64 -13.58 19.48
CA CYS A 27 20.52 -14.48 19.67
C CYS A 27 19.35 -14.02 18.80
N GLY A 28 19.37 -14.45 17.55
CA GLY A 28 18.24 -14.40 16.64
C GLY A 28 18.11 -15.76 15.97
N GLY A 29 16.87 -16.24 15.77
CA GLY A 29 16.64 -17.39 14.88
C GLY A 29 16.87 -16.96 13.42
N GLU A 30 17.35 -17.86 12.58
CA GLU A 30 17.40 -17.62 11.13
C GLU A 30 15.96 -17.60 10.59
N TRP A 31 15.64 -16.59 9.78
CA TRP A 31 14.40 -16.57 9.02
C TRP A 31 14.66 -17.22 7.67
N LEU A 32 13.71 -17.99 7.15
CA LEU A 32 13.84 -18.53 5.81
C LEU A 32 13.66 -17.39 4.80
N ASP A 33 14.27 -17.55 3.62
CA ASP A 33 14.09 -16.60 2.53
C ASP A 33 12.60 -16.50 2.17
N GLY A 34 12.05 -15.29 2.23
CA GLY A 34 10.61 -15.03 2.05
C GLY A 34 9.75 -15.05 3.31
N ASP A 35 10.29 -15.37 4.50
CA ASP A 35 9.57 -15.19 5.75
C ASP A 35 9.42 -13.70 6.09
N PHE A 36 8.21 -13.28 6.49
CA PHE A 36 7.96 -11.97 7.08
C PHE A 36 7.27 -12.12 8.43
N ARG A 37 7.42 -11.13 9.32
CA ARG A 37 6.56 -10.99 10.50
C ARG A 37 5.87 -9.65 10.47
N THR A 38 4.58 -9.70 10.75
CA THR A 38 3.77 -8.53 11.04
C THR A 38 4.29 -7.85 12.30
N ILE A 39 4.75 -6.61 12.16
CA ILE A 39 5.15 -5.71 13.26
C ILE A 39 3.93 -4.94 13.75
N GLU A 40 3.16 -4.40 12.80
CA GLU A 40 1.87 -3.76 13.06
C GLU A 40 0.81 -4.48 12.23
N PRO A 41 -0.36 -4.80 12.82
CA PRO A 41 -1.45 -5.41 12.07
C PRO A 41 -1.87 -4.49 10.91
N PRO A 42 -2.34 -5.06 9.79
CA PRO A 42 -2.78 -4.27 8.66
C PRO A 42 -3.91 -3.32 9.08
N SER A 43 -3.83 -2.07 8.63
CA SER A 43 -4.84 -1.04 8.87
C SER A 43 -5.35 -0.50 7.54
N THR A 44 -6.66 -0.55 7.34
CA THR A 44 -7.32 -0.03 6.12
C THR A 44 -7.98 1.30 6.40
N THR A 45 -7.80 2.24 5.49
CA THR A 45 -8.47 3.54 5.46
C THR A 45 -9.24 3.69 4.15
N HIS A 46 -10.28 4.52 4.18
CA HIS A 46 -11.15 4.76 3.04
C HIS A 46 -11.15 6.25 2.73
N ALA A 47 -10.84 6.60 1.49
CA ALA A 47 -11.08 7.94 0.93
C ALA A 47 -12.30 7.88 0.02
N VAL A 48 -13.27 8.75 0.23
CA VAL A 48 -14.52 8.80 -0.53
C VAL A 48 -14.59 10.15 -1.22
N TYR A 49 -14.79 10.14 -2.53
CA TYR A 49 -14.95 11.35 -3.32
C TYR A 49 -16.27 12.05 -2.98
N ASP A 50 -16.20 13.28 -2.51
CA ASP A 50 -17.36 14.07 -2.12
C ASP A 50 -17.53 15.38 -2.91
N GLU A 51 -18.48 16.23 -2.50
CA GLU A 51 -18.76 17.50 -3.17
C GLU A 51 -17.60 18.51 -3.03
N TYR A 52 -16.82 18.45 -1.96
CA TYR A 52 -15.64 19.32 -1.77
C TYR A 52 -14.49 18.88 -2.67
N ASP A 53 -14.27 17.56 -2.78
CA ASP A 53 -13.31 17.02 -3.75
C ASP A 53 -13.70 17.42 -5.17
N ALA A 54 -14.99 17.37 -5.50
CA ALA A 54 -15.47 17.79 -6.81
C ALA A 54 -15.23 19.28 -7.10
N GLU A 55 -15.31 20.15 -6.09
CA GLU A 55 -14.96 21.56 -6.23
C GLU A 55 -13.46 21.77 -6.43
N TRP A 56 -12.62 21.03 -5.70
CA TRP A 56 -11.17 21.20 -5.71
C TRP A 56 -10.50 20.65 -6.98
N TRP A 57 -11.00 19.54 -7.53
CA TRP A 57 -10.48 18.90 -8.75
C TRP A 57 -11.35 19.18 -9.98
N ASP A 58 -12.22 20.20 -9.96
CA ASP A 58 -13.11 20.57 -11.09
C ASP A 58 -13.95 19.38 -11.63
N GLY A 59 -14.33 18.46 -10.75
CA GLY A 59 -15.05 17.24 -11.09
C GLY A 59 -14.18 16.10 -11.66
N ASP A 60 -12.85 16.29 -11.74
CA ASP A 60 -11.90 15.28 -12.21
C ASP A 60 -11.60 14.25 -11.10
N VAL A 61 -12.42 13.21 -11.09
CA VAL A 61 -12.30 12.07 -10.18
C VAL A 61 -10.96 11.33 -10.36
N ALA A 62 -10.39 11.32 -11.57
CA ALA A 62 -9.13 10.62 -11.82
C ALA A 62 -7.95 11.40 -11.22
N ALA A 63 -7.92 12.73 -11.40
CA ALA A 63 -6.92 13.59 -10.79
C ALA A 63 -6.96 13.52 -9.25
N TRP A 64 -8.16 13.54 -8.65
CA TRP A 64 -8.33 13.32 -7.22
C TRP A 64 -7.75 11.99 -6.75
N ALA A 65 -8.00 10.91 -7.51
CA ALA A 65 -7.50 9.59 -7.17
C ALA A 65 -5.98 9.54 -7.18
N VAL A 66 -5.36 10.13 -8.21
CA VAL A 66 -3.90 10.20 -8.35
C VAL A 66 -3.30 10.94 -7.17
N ASP A 67 -3.81 12.12 -6.83
CA ASP A 67 -3.33 12.90 -5.68
C ASP A 67 -3.52 12.17 -4.34
N THR A 68 -4.60 11.40 -4.21
CA THR A 68 -4.86 10.58 -3.01
C THR A 68 -3.89 9.40 -2.89
N ILE A 69 -3.52 8.78 -4.02
CA ILE A 69 -2.71 7.56 -4.05
C ILE A 69 -1.21 7.86 -4.03
N ASN A 70 -0.77 8.93 -4.71
CA ASN A 70 0.64 9.26 -4.89
C ASN A 70 1.46 9.28 -3.57
N PRO A 71 0.96 9.84 -2.45
CA PRO A 71 1.68 9.83 -1.18
C PRO A 71 1.93 8.42 -0.60
N THR A 72 1.18 7.41 -1.03
CA THR A 72 1.37 6.02 -0.59
C THR A 72 2.53 5.33 -1.28
N GLY A 73 3.02 5.87 -2.40
CA GLY A 73 4.03 5.22 -3.24
C GLY A 73 3.57 3.94 -3.93
N ALA A 74 2.27 3.64 -3.92
CA ALA A 74 1.71 2.46 -4.57
C ALA A 74 1.53 2.69 -6.08
N THR A 75 2.53 2.27 -6.86
CA THR A 75 2.56 2.41 -8.32
C THR A 75 2.65 1.08 -9.06
N GLN A 76 3.05 0.00 -8.38
CA GLN A 76 3.22 -1.32 -9.01
C GLN A 76 1.94 -2.13 -8.93
N PRO A 77 1.58 -2.94 -9.95
CA PRO A 77 0.49 -3.90 -9.81
C PRO A 77 0.77 -4.88 -8.65
N SER A 78 -0.23 -5.11 -7.80
CA SER A 78 -0.06 -6.05 -6.69
C SER A 78 0.17 -7.47 -7.22
N LEU A 79 1.19 -8.13 -6.67
CA LEU A 79 1.50 -9.55 -6.93
C LEU A 79 0.85 -10.49 -5.91
N CYS A 80 0.19 -9.94 -4.88
CA CYS A 80 -0.42 -10.70 -3.79
C CYS A 80 -1.80 -10.13 -3.43
N SER A 81 -2.72 -11.01 -3.05
CA SER A 81 -4.03 -10.59 -2.54
C SER A 81 -3.95 -10.20 -1.06
N VAL A 82 -4.56 -9.06 -0.70
CA VAL A 82 -4.88 -8.69 0.69
C VAL A 82 -6.36 -8.98 0.93
N GLY A 83 -6.69 -10.26 1.05
CA GLY A 83 -8.05 -10.77 1.23
C GLY A 83 -8.68 -11.36 -0.04
N ASP A 84 -9.91 -11.86 0.08
CA ASP A 84 -10.47 -12.84 -0.86
C ASP A 84 -11.39 -12.25 -1.95
N ALA A 85 -11.68 -10.95 -1.90
CA ALA A 85 -12.81 -10.38 -2.64
C ALA A 85 -12.50 -9.90 -4.07
N VAL A 86 -11.24 -9.62 -4.43
CA VAL A 86 -10.88 -9.03 -5.73
C VAL A 86 -9.56 -9.59 -6.28
N PRO A 87 -9.43 -9.80 -7.61
CA PRO A 87 -8.18 -10.27 -8.23
C PRO A 87 -7.01 -9.31 -8.01
N GLU A 88 -5.81 -9.87 -7.77
CA GLU A 88 -4.54 -9.15 -7.51
C GLU A 88 -4.24 -8.05 -8.54
N ARG A 89 -4.58 -8.30 -9.82
CA ARG A 89 -4.39 -7.36 -10.95
C ARG A 89 -5.27 -6.10 -10.95
N ALA A 90 -6.15 -5.91 -9.96
CA ALA A 90 -7.01 -4.73 -9.87
C ALA A 90 -6.54 -3.73 -8.79
N TRP A 91 -5.27 -3.87 -8.37
CA TRP A 91 -4.70 -3.28 -7.16
C TRP A 91 -3.34 -2.69 -7.48
N LEU A 92 -2.99 -1.65 -6.76
CA LEU A 92 -1.62 -1.13 -6.72
C LEU A 92 -0.98 -1.50 -5.38
N SER A 93 0.31 -1.75 -5.41
CA SER A 93 1.18 -2.01 -4.27
C SER A 93 2.35 -1.05 -4.29
N GLY A 94 2.75 -0.60 -3.11
CA GLY A 94 3.91 0.24 -2.86
C GLY A 94 4.68 -0.32 -1.69
N ARG A 95 5.99 -0.11 -1.71
CA ARG A 95 6.88 -0.54 -0.63
C ARG A 95 7.77 0.62 -0.24
N TYR A 96 7.81 0.90 1.05
CA TYR A 96 8.72 1.86 1.65
C TYR A 96 9.62 1.14 2.67
N ASP A 97 10.90 1.05 2.32
CA ASP A 97 11.96 0.57 3.21
C ASP A 97 12.52 1.79 3.98
N ASP A 98 12.34 1.83 5.30
CA ASP A 98 12.85 2.93 6.11
C ASP A 98 14.39 2.86 6.17
N PRO A 99 15.13 3.87 5.67
CA PRO A 99 16.60 3.82 5.63
C PRO A 99 17.25 3.78 7.02
N TYR A 100 16.52 4.14 8.08
CA TYR A 100 17.01 4.13 9.46
C TYR A 100 16.71 2.83 10.20
N GLU A 101 15.70 2.07 9.76
CA GLU A 101 15.36 0.77 10.35
C GLU A 101 15.78 -0.43 9.47
N GLY A 102 16.12 -0.17 8.20
CA GLY A 102 16.50 -1.20 7.21
C GLY A 102 15.37 -2.22 7.00
N ASP A 103 15.73 -3.42 6.53
CA ASP A 103 14.77 -4.51 6.29
C ASP A 103 14.10 -5.06 7.57
N ASN A 104 14.45 -4.52 8.75
CA ASN A 104 13.78 -4.86 10.01
C ASN A 104 12.40 -4.23 10.09
N ARG A 105 12.13 -3.15 9.34
CA ARG A 105 10.81 -2.53 9.25
C ARG A 105 10.55 -1.94 7.87
N VAL A 106 9.64 -2.61 7.18
CA VAL A 106 9.17 -2.26 5.85
C VAL A 106 7.70 -1.90 5.97
N THR A 107 7.33 -0.77 5.38
CA THR A 107 5.92 -0.37 5.24
C THR A 107 5.45 -0.75 3.83
N GLU A 108 4.56 -1.73 3.75
CA GLU A 108 3.87 -2.11 2.53
C GLU A 108 2.53 -1.38 2.46
N MET A 109 2.25 -0.77 1.31
CA MET A 109 1.00 -0.08 1.02
C MET A 109 0.29 -0.82 -0.10
N THR A 110 -1.01 -1.06 0.04
CA THR A 110 -1.86 -1.55 -1.05
C THR A 110 -3.04 -0.63 -1.23
N VAL A 111 -3.40 -0.39 -2.49
CA VAL A 111 -4.42 0.56 -2.89
C VAL A 111 -5.40 -0.11 -3.82
N ARG A 112 -6.70 0.14 -3.58
CA ARG A 112 -7.79 -0.39 -4.39
C ARG A 112 -8.85 0.68 -4.65
N LEU A 113 -9.21 0.85 -5.92
CA LEU A 113 -10.33 1.70 -6.34
C LEU A 113 -11.65 0.94 -6.20
N THR A 114 -12.44 1.27 -5.18
CA THR A 114 -13.74 0.66 -4.84
C THR A 114 -14.91 1.59 -5.14
N GLY A 115 -16.10 1.05 -5.36
CA GLY A 115 -17.26 1.84 -5.80
C GLY A 115 -17.43 1.89 -7.33
N ASP A 116 -18.00 2.97 -7.83
CA ASP A 116 -18.60 3.09 -9.18
C ASP A 116 -17.58 3.38 -10.31
N TRP A 117 -16.30 3.12 -10.08
CA TRP A 117 -15.25 3.30 -11.08
C TRP A 117 -15.49 2.43 -12.32
N SER A 118 -15.54 3.06 -13.49
CA SER A 118 -15.49 2.34 -14.75
C SER A 118 -14.09 1.74 -14.99
N PRO A 119 -13.97 0.67 -15.81
CA PRO A 119 -12.67 0.12 -16.18
C PRO A 119 -11.72 1.14 -16.82
N GLN A 120 -12.25 2.08 -17.62
CA GLN A 120 -11.46 3.13 -18.25
C GLN A 120 -10.88 4.08 -17.21
N GLN A 121 -11.71 4.57 -16.28
CA GLN A 121 -11.24 5.47 -15.20
C GLN A 121 -10.17 4.81 -14.33
N ARG A 122 -10.31 3.51 -14.03
CA ARG A 122 -9.26 2.78 -13.29
C ARG A 122 -7.95 2.73 -14.07
N ALA A 123 -8.01 2.46 -15.36
CA ALA A 123 -6.83 2.43 -16.21
C ALA A 123 -6.17 3.81 -16.31
N ASP A 124 -6.96 4.88 -16.44
CA ASP A 124 -6.46 6.25 -16.52
C ASP A 124 -5.71 6.65 -15.24
N VAL A 125 -6.28 6.32 -14.06
CA VAL A 125 -5.61 6.55 -12.76
C VAL A 125 -4.31 5.76 -12.65
N PHE A 126 -4.32 4.49 -13.02
CA PHE A 126 -3.14 3.63 -12.89
C PHE A 126 -2.03 4.07 -13.83
N HIS A 127 -2.34 4.42 -15.09
CA HIS A 127 -1.36 4.97 -16.02
C HIS A 127 -0.78 6.30 -15.55
N ALA A 128 -1.62 7.19 -15.01
CA ALA A 128 -1.12 8.48 -14.49
C ALA A 128 -0.15 8.31 -13.31
N LEU A 129 -0.27 7.23 -12.53
CA LEU A 129 0.65 6.90 -11.44
C LEU A 129 1.96 6.24 -11.91
N GLU A 130 2.00 5.69 -13.14
CA GLU A 130 3.23 5.14 -13.73
C GLU A 130 4.14 6.25 -14.31
N ASP A 131 3.55 7.37 -14.75
CA ASP A 131 4.24 8.48 -15.41
C ASP A 131 4.69 9.61 -14.47
N GLY A 132 4.33 9.56 -13.18
CA GLY A 132 4.64 10.56 -12.15
C GLY A 132 5.95 10.31 -11.41
#